data_AF-A0A238Y5N5-F1
#
_entry.id   AF-A0A238Y5N5-F1
#
_cell.length_a   1.000
_cell.length_b   1.000
_cell.length_c   1.000
_cell.angle_alpha   90.00
_cell.angle_beta   90.00
_cell.angle_gamma   90.00
#
_symmetry.space_group_name_H-M   'P 1'
#
loop_
_entity.id
_entity.type
_entity.pdbx_description
1 polymer ?
#
loop_
_entity_poly.entity_id
_entity_poly.type
_entity_poly.pdbx_seq_one_letter_code
_entity_poly.pdbx_strand_id
1 'polypeptide(L)'
;MRTIADLGRQLALLRLTAPRPTPAHEPLTLRELAQSTGIPRSTLGNAESGRVLPRASVVYRFAEGCGIPPDQIPLWTQARNRIAHAARYRRRENQFKAAQIVVERLAHHSERASLQAVFDFLSAESLDVTGGNLGKVLDALPSDRCTRYLADMPTEAAVECLHAMSPQPAAGCIEQLDTTVAATLLQAEDPSMAAEHLQLLGTYTVRQLLPRMPVPVLSQRLVLMPRHEAEILVAKMPADWTGSLIADAAVPVALAADLLFTLDHSASLRLIDSLPISRRANLMAFMNADPAAGLLGSLSDSQLRETMAAIPDARASQIIRSLPHAKAVTLLSAISATDGAALLAELPPAAAADILIGLGPGPRTALLGAMTEPQRTEAAIALVPASIRQGPPSG
;
A
#
# COMPACT_ATOMS: atom_id res chain seq x y z
N MET A 1 5.99 -20.75 -1.14
CA MET A 1 4.73 -20.84 -1.91
C MET A 1 4.99 -20.39 -3.34
N ARG A 2 4.68 -21.20 -4.36
CA ARG A 2 5.00 -20.90 -5.77
C ARG A 2 3.78 -20.87 -6.69
N THR A 3 2.65 -21.46 -6.28
CA THR A 3 1.43 -21.57 -7.10
C THR A 3 0.18 -21.09 -6.36
N ILE A 4 -0.89 -20.80 -7.10
CA ILE A 4 -2.19 -20.42 -6.52
C ILE A 4 -2.70 -21.55 -5.60
N ALA A 5 -2.48 -22.81 -5.99
CA ALA A 5 -2.80 -23.99 -5.19
C ALA A 5 -2.00 -24.03 -3.87
N ASP A 6 -0.71 -23.67 -3.88
CA ASP A 6 0.09 -23.56 -2.66
C ASP A 6 -0.47 -22.51 -1.71
N LEU A 7 -0.85 -21.34 -2.23
CA LEU A 7 -1.43 -20.28 -1.41
C LEU A 7 -2.74 -20.73 -0.77
N GLY A 8 -3.63 -21.35 -1.55
CA GLY A 8 -4.89 -21.87 -1.01
C GLY A 8 -4.69 -22.89 0.11
N ARG A 9 -3.76 -23.85 -0.09
CA ARG A 9 -3.39 -24.82 0.97
C ARG A 9 -2.82 -24.14 2.21
N GLN A 10 -1.96 -23.14 2.05
CA GLN A 10 -1.37 -22.43 3.19
C GLN A 10 -2.38 -21.59 3.95
N LEU A 11 -3.34 -20.96 3.25
CA LEU A 11 -4.45 -20.26 3.91
C LEU A 11 -5.36 -21.24 4.69
N ALA A 12 -5.64 -22.42 4.12
CA ALA A 12 -6.38 -23.45 4.83
C ALA A 12 -5.64 -23.95 6.08
N LEU A 13 -4.32 -24.21 5.97
CA LEU A 13 -3.49 -24.58 7.13
C LEU A 13 -3.46 -23.48 8.17
N LEU A 14 -3.35 -22.21 7.75
CA LEU A 14 -3.36 -21.05 8.64
C LEU A 14 -4.63 -21.00 9.48
N ARG A 15 -5.80 -21.18 8.86
CA ARG A 15 -7.08 -21.23 9.57
C ARG A 15 -7.16 -22.41 10.54
N LEU A 16 -6.73 -23.59 10.10
CA LEU A 16 -6.80 -24.80 10.94
C LEU A 16 -5.85 -24.76 12.14
N THR A 17 -4.76 -24.00 12.03
CA THR A 17 -3.73 -23.83 13.07
C THR A 17 -3.83 -22.51 13.83
N ALA A 18 -4.84 -21.68 13.53
CA ALA A 18 -5.07 -20.42 14.20
C ALA A 18 -5.14 -20.62 15.74
N PRO A 19 -4.59 -19.68 16.54
CA PRO A 19 -4.56 -19.80 18.00
C PRO A 19 -5.96 -20.04 18.57
N ARG A 20 -6.05 -21.00 19.50
CA ARG A 20 -7.30 -21.40 20.13
C ARG A 20 -7.28 -21.04 21.61
N PRO A 21 -8.42 -20.64 22.20
CA PRO A 21 -8.51 -20.41 23.65
C PRO A 21 -8.16 -21.66 24.46
N THR A 22 -8.55 -22.83 23.95
CA THR A 22 -8.24 -24.13 24.54
C THR A 22 -7.95 -25.17 23.45
N PRO A 23 -7.13 -26.21 23.74
CA PRO A 23 -6.83 -27.28 22.78
C PRO A 23 -8.06 -28.11 22.36
N ALA A 24 -9.11 -28.11 23.18
CA ALA A 24 -10.34 -28.87 22.96
C ALA A 24 -11.32 -28.17 22.00
N HIS A 25 -11.08 -26.91 21.62
CA HIS A 25 -11.94 -26.22 20.66
C HIS A 25 -11.67 -26.67 19.22
N GLU A 26 -12.77 -26.79 18.46
CA GLU A 26 -12.72 -27.04 17.03
C GLU A 26 -11.88 -25.96 16.31
N PRO A 27 -11.19 -26.32 15.22
CA PRO A 27 -10.46 -25.35 14.42
C PRO A 27 -11.41 -24.28 13.86
N LEU A 28 -10.90 -23.05 13.75
CA LEU A 28 -11.67 -21.89 13.27
C LEU A 28 -12.38 -22.24 11.95
N THR A 29 -13.70 -22.13 11.93
CA THR A 29 -14.50 -22.42 10.74
C THR A 29 -14.49 -21.23 9.77
N LEU A 30 -14.78 -21.49 8.48
CA LEU A 30 -14.94 -20.40 7.51
C LEU A 30 -16.13 -19.46 7.85
N ARG A 31 -17.10 -19.93 8.63
CA ARG A 31 -18.24 -19.11 9.07
C ARG A 31 -17.79 -18.11 10.14
N GLU A 32 -17.04 -18.56 11.12
CA GLU A 32 -16.49 -17.71 12.19
C GLU A 32 -15.49 -16.70 11.62
N LEU A 33 -14.59 -17.14 10.73
CA LEU A 33 -13.65 -16.25 10.06
C LEU A 33 -14.36 -15.20 9.18
N ALA A 34 -15.46 -15.57 8.51
CA ALA A 34 -16.27 -14.61 7.76
C ALA A 34 -16.88 -13.53 8.67
N GLN A 35 -17.34 -13.93 9.86
CA GLN A 35 -17.93 -13.02 10.83
C GLN A 35 -16.87 -12.07 11.42
N SER A 36 -15.67 -12.56 11.73
CA SER A 36 -14.61 -11.72 12.32
C SER A 36 -13.97 -10.77 11.30
N THR A 37 -13.86 -11.17 10.03
CA THR A 37 -13.17 -10.37 8.99
C THR A 37 -14.12 -9.51 8.15
N GLY A 38 -15.42 -9.77 8.22
CA GLY A 38 -16.44 -9.19 7.34
C GLY A 38 -16.35 -9.66 5.88
N ILE A 39 -15.55 -10.71 5.58
CA ILE A 39 -15.42 -11.26 4.22
C ILE A 39 -16.47 -12.36 4.02
N PRO A 40 -17.24 -12.36 2.91
CA PRO A 40 -18.21 -13.42 2.65
C PRO A 40 -17.57 -14.82 2.67
N ARG A 41 -18.25 -15.79 3.30
CA ARG A 41 -17.79 -17.19 3.41
C ARG A 41 -17.41 -17.80 2.06
N SER A 42 -18.14 -17.49 0.98
CA SER A 42 -17.83 -17.95 -0.37
C SER A 42 -16.50 -17.41 -0.90
N THR A 43 -16.16 -16.17 -0.56
CA THR A 43 -14.88 -15.54 -0.94
C THR A 43 -13.71 -16.19 -0.20
N LEU A 44 -13.88 -16.48 1.09
CA LEU A 44 -12.88 -17.21 1.88
C LEU A 44 -12.69 -18.65 1.37
N GLY A 45 -13.79 -19.35 1.06
CA GLY A 45 -13.74 -20.69 0.45
C GLY A 45 -13.04 -20.70 -0.91
N ASN A 46 -13.27 -19.68 -1.74
CA ASN A 46 -12.56 -19.51 -3.00
C ASN A 46 -11.06 -19.27 -2.79
N ALA A 47 -10.68 -18.48 -1.77
CA ALA A 47 -9.29 -18.24 -1.42
C ALA A 47 -8.56 -19.54 -1.01
N GLU A 48 -9.20 -20.36 -0.15
CA GLU A 48 -8.63 -21.65 0.29
C GLU A 48 -8.59 -22.71 -0.83
N SER A 49 -9.51 -22.64 -1.80
CA SER A 49 -9.59 -23.62 -2.88
C SER A 49 -8.32 -23.71 -3.74
N GLY A 50 -7.53 -22.63 -3.78
CA GLY A 50 -6.35 -22.52 -4.63
C GLY A 50 -6.67 -22.48 -6.13
N ARG A 51 -7.95 -22.39 -6.52
CA ARG A 51 -8.41 -22.27 -7.92
C ARG A 51 -8.35 -20.83 -8.42
N VAL A 52 -8.64 -19.87 -7.55
CA VAL A 52 -8.65 -18.44 -7.86
C VAL A 52 -7.61 -17.76 -6.96
N LEU A 53 -6.82 -16.85 -7.55
CA LEU A 53 -5.89 -16.04 -6.78
C LEU A 53 -6.67 -14.99 -5.96
N PRO A 54 -6.70 -15.08 -4.62
CA PRO A 54 -7.40 -14.08 -3.81
C PRO A 54 -6.79 -12.68 -4.00
N ARG A 55 -7.59 -11.64 -3.75
CA ARG A 55 -7.10 -10.25 -3.69
C ARG A 55 -6.15 -10.09 -2.49
N ALA A 56 -5.22 -9.14 -2.56
CA ALA A 56 -4.27 -8.88 -1.47
C ALA A 56 -4.99 -8.52 -0.15
N SER A 57 -6.06 -7.71 -0.23
CA SER A 57 -6.89 -7.35 0.93
C SER A 57 -7.59 -8.56 1.58
N VAL A 58 -7.99 -9.54 0.77
CA VAL A 58 -8.56 -10.79 1.28
C VAL A 58 -7.49 -11.58 2.02
N VAL A 59 -6.28 -11.72 1.48
CA VAL A 59 -5.17 -12.41 2.16
C VAL A 59 -4.77 -11.70 3.45
N TYR A 60 -4.72 -10.37 3.45
CA TYR A 60 -4.43 -9.57 4.63
C TYR A 60 -5.42 -9.86 5.76
N ARG A 61 -6.72 -9.63 5.51
CA ARG A 61 -7.78 -9.82 6.52
C ARG A 61 -7.93 -11.28 6.92
N PHE A 62 -7.68 -12.21 6.02
CA PHE A 62 -7.66 -13.64 6.33
C PHE A 62 -6.56 -13.94 7.35
N ALA A 63 -5.32 -13.50 7.10
CA ALA A 63 -4.20 -13.72 8.02
C ALA A 63 -4.44 -13.05 9.38
N GLU A 64 -4.93 -11.80 9.36
CA GLU A 64 -5.35 -11.06 10.55
C GLU A 64 -6.41 -11.82 11.35
N GLY A 65 -7.48 -12.29 10.70
CA GLY A 65 -8.55 -13.05 11.35
C GLY A 65 -8.12 -14.43 11.85
N CYS A 66 -7.00 -14.98 11.37
CA CYS A 66 -6.36 -16.18 11.91
C CYS A 66 -5.36 -15.89 13.04
N GLY A 67 -5.26 -14.65 13.50
CA GLY A 67 -4.40 -14.26 14.60
C GLY A 67 -2.92 -14.13 14.25
N ILE A 68 -2.59 -13.94 12.96
CA ILE A 68 -1.20 -13.69 12.56
C ILE A 68 -0.77 -12.31 13.08
N PRO A 69 0.41 -12.22 13.73
CA PRO A 69 0.95 -10.94 14.18
C PRO A 69 1.03 -9.91 13.04
N PRO A 70 0.69 -8.62 13.28
CA PRO A 70 0.65 -7.60 12.23
C PRO A 70 1.95 -7.46 11.42
N ASP A 71 3.11 -7.70 12.03
CA ASP A 71 4.44 -7.68 11.41
C ASP A 71 4.65 -8.84 10.41
N GLN A 72 3.92 -9.94 10.55
CA GLN A 72 4.01 -11.12 9.68
C GLN A 72 2.99 -11.12 8.54
N ILE A 73 1.90 -10.35 8.65
CA ILE A 73 0.86 -10.24 7.60
C ILE A 73 1.45 -9.76 6.23
N PRO A 74 2.40 -8.81 6.18
CA PRO A 74 3.06 -8.42 4.94
C PRO A 74 3.71 -9.59 4.19
N LEU A 75 4.24 -10.59 4.89
CA LEU A 75 4.86 -11.77 4.26
C LEU A 75 3.85 -12.60 3.45
N TRP A 76 2.59 -12.67 3.93
CA TRP A 76 1.50 -13.37 3.24
C TRP A 76 1.06 -12.63 1.98
N THR A 77 0.91 -11.30 2.07
CA THR A 77 0.54 -10.48 0.91
C THR A 77 1.66 -10.46 -0.14
N GLN A 78 2.93 -10.41 0.28
CA GLN A 78 4.09 -10.59 -0.60
C GLN A 78 4.11 -11.97 -1.26
N ALA A 79 3.85 -13.05 -0.51
CA ALA A 79 3.78 -14.40 -1.07
C ALA A 79 2.69 -14.51 -2.14
N ARG A 80 1.50 -13.94 -1.87
CA ARG A 80 0.43 -13.83 -2.88
C ARG A 80 0.90 -13.05 -4.11
N ASN A 81 1.59 -11.93 -3.94
CA ASN A 81 2.06 -11.09 -5.05
C ASN A 81 3.12 -11.81 -5.90
N ARG A 82 4.03 -12.57 -5.29
CA ARG A 82 4.97 -13.45 -6.03
C ARG A 82 4.22 -14.49 -6.88
N ILE A 83 3.16 -15.09 -6.33
CA ILE A 83 2.34 -16.06 -7.06
C ILE A 83 1.54 -15.40 -8.18
N ALA A 84 1.03 -14.20 -7.93
CA ALA A 84 0.38 -13.37 -8.95
C ALA A 84 1.33 -13.09 -10.11
N HIS A 85 2.56 -12.69 -9.79
CA HIS A 85 3.62 -12.43 -10.74
C HIS A 85 3.97 -13.69 -11.55
N ALA A 86 4.22 -14.82 -10.91
CA ALA A 86 4.49 -16.09 -11.59
C ALA A 86 3.30 -16.60 -12.43
N ALA A 87 2.06 -16.30 -12.02
CA ALA A 87 0.86 -16.63 -12.80
C ALA A 87 0.70 -15.72 -14.01
N ARG A 88 1.05 -14.42 -13.89
CA ARG A 88 1.14 -13.47 -15.01
C ARG A 88 2.21 -13.91 -16.00
N TYR A 89 3.39 -14.29 -15.54
CA TYR A 89 4.46 -14.81 -16.40
C TYR A 89 4.04 -16.07 -17.17
N ARG A 90 3.37 -17.03 -16.52
CA ARG A 90 2.83 -18.21 -17.21
C ARG A 90 1.70 -17.88 -18.19
N ARG A 91 0.84 -16.92 -17.86
CA ARG A 91 -0.17 -16.42 -18.79
C ARG A 91 0.48 -15.73 -19.99
N ARG A 92 1.50 -14.91 -19.78
CA ARG A 92 2.34 -14.30 -20.82
C ARG A 92 2.90 -15.39 -21.73
N GLU A 93 3.64 -16.36 -21.17
CA GLU A 93 4.23 -17.45 -21.95
C GLU A 93 3.17 -18.23 -22.75
N ASN A 94 1.98 -18.48 -22.19
CA ASN A 94 0.90 -19.20 -22.89
C ASN A 94 0.11 -18.33 -23.89
N GLN A 95 -0.05 -17.04 -23.62
CA GLN A 95 -0.72 -16.08 -24.49
C GLN A 95 0.15 -15.78 -25.72
N PHE A 96 1.47 -15.77 -25.56
CA PHE A 96 2.44 -15.50 -26.61
C PHE A 96 3.02 -16.78 -27.26
N LYS A 97 2.82 -17.98 -26.70
CA LYS A 97 3.04 -19.26 -27.40
C LYS A 97 2.11 -19.43 -28.61
N ALA A 98 0.99 -18.73 -28.63
CA ALA A 98 0.17 -18.55 -29.82
C ALA A 98 0.56 -17.24 -30.53
N ALA A 99 1.85 -17.06 -30.84
CA ALA A 99 2.34 -15.91 -31.62
C ALA A 99 1.50 -15.70 -32.89
N GLN A 100 0.96 -16.79 -33.46
CA GLN A 100 0.01 -16.80 -34.57
C GLN A 100 -1.34 -16.10 -34.29
N ILE A 101 -1.88 -16.15 -33.06
CA ILE A 101 -3.16 -15.52 -32.67
C ILE A 101 -2.99 -14.04 -32.31
N VAL A 102 -1.84 -13.66 -31.74
CA VAL A 102 -1.47 -12.24 -31.58
C VAL A 102 -1.25 -11.62 -32.96
N VAL A 103 -0.61 -12.35 -33.87
CA VAL A 103 -0.50 -12.05 -35.30
C VAL A 103 -1.86 -11.88 -35.98
N GLU A 104 -2.84 -12.74 -35.70
CA GLU A 104 -4.20 -12.64 -36.27
C GLU A 104 -5.07 -11.52 -35.66
N ARG A 105 -4.90 -11.18 -34.37
CA ARG A 105 -5.70 -10.12 -33.71
C ARG A 105 -5.26 -8.72 -34.09
N LEU A 106 -3.97 -8.51 -34.24
CA LEU A 106 -3.38 -7.27 -34.74
C LEU A 106 -3.61 -7.06 -36.25
N ALA A 107 -3.90 -8.13 -37.00
CA ALA A 107 -4.38 -8.02 -38.37
C ALA A 107 -5.85 -7.53 -38.48
N HIS A 108 -6.60 -7.50 -37.37
CA HIS A 108 -8.06 -7.26 -37.37
C HIS A 108 -8.53 -5.98 -36.65
N HIS A 109 -7.67 -5.21 -35.98
CA HIS A 109 -8.05 -3.90 -35.42
C HIS A 109 -7.22 -2.78 -36.04
N SER A 110 -7.88 -2.06 -36.96
CA SER A 110 -7.56 -0.78 -37.60
C SER A 110 -6.15 -0.58 -38.17
N GLU A 111 -6.11 -0.63 -39.50
CA GLU A 111 -5.01 -0.25 -40.40
C GLU A 111 -3.88 -1.28 -40.54
N ARG A 112 -3.81 -1.90 -41.72
CA ARG A 112 -2.89 -2.95 -42.18
C ARG A 112 -1.38 -2.60 -42.09
N ALA A 113 -1.01 -1.53 -41.41
CA ALA A 113 0.31 -0.92 -41.45
C ALA A 113 1.21 -1.23 -40.24
N SER A 114 0.75 -1.77 -39.11
CA SER A 114 1.60 -1.93 -37.93
C SER A 114 2.31 -3.30 -37.85
N LEU A 115 1.59 -4.39 -38.08
CA LEU A 115 2.12 -5.75 -37.89
C LEU A 115 2.91 -6.28 -39.08
N GLN A 116 2.36 -6.10 -40.28
CA GLN A 116 3.08 -6.41 -41.52
C GLN A 116 4.30 -5.49 -41.63
N ALA A 117 4.25 -4.25 -41.13
CA ALA A 117 5.47 -3.44 -41.02
C ALA A 117 6.45 -4.02 -40.02
N VAL A 118 6.04 -4.49 -38.82
CA VAL A 118 6.97 -5.14 -37.88
C VAL A 118 7.57 -6.41 -38.50
N PHE A 119 6.78 -7.26 -39.17
CA PHE A 119 7.30 -8.44 -39.84
C PHE A 119 8.13 -8.10 -41.09
N ASP A 120 7.70 -7.20 -41.96
CA ASP A 120 8.46 -6.75 -43.14
C ASP A 120 9.77 -6.10 -42.71
N PHE A 121 9.74 -5.31 -41.64
CA PHE A 121 10.91 -4.66 -41.08
C PHE A 121 11.87 -5.69 -40.46
N LEU A 122 11.39 -6.58 -39.59
CA LEU A 122 12.22 -7.64 -39.00
C LEU A 122 12.70 -8.67 -40.06
N SER A 123 11.89 -8.98 -41.07
CA SER A 123 12.23 -9.90 -42.17
C SER A 123 13.17 -9.25 -43.18
N ALA A 124 13.02 -7.96 -43.49
CA ALA A 124 13.99 -7.18 -44.26
C ALA A 124 15.35 -7.14 -43.55
N GLU A 125 15.34 -7.17 -42.22
CA GLU A 125 16.53 -7.27 -41.36
C GLU A 125 16.98 -8.72 -41.10
N SER A 126 16.45 -9.70 -41.84
CA SER A 126 16.87 -11.11 -41.85
C SER A 126 16.68 -11.89 -40.54
N LEU A 127 15.71 -11.50 -39.70
CA LEU A 127 15.36 -12.24 -38.48
C LEU A 127 14.32 -13.32 -38.78
N ASP A 128 14.65 -14.59 -38.53
CA ASP A 128 13.72 -15.71 -38.71
C ASP A 128 12.69 -15.74 -37.57
N VAL A 129 11.49 -15.22 -37.84
CA VAL A 129 10.36 -15.19 -36.92
C VAL A 129 9.40 -16.37 -37.13
N THR A 130 9.68 -17.26 -38.10
CA THR A 130 8.73 -18.30 -38.56
C THR A 130 8.48 -19.41 -37.52
N GLY A 131 9.33 -19.52 -36.50
CA GLY A 131 9.22 -20.48 -35.39
C GLY A 131 8.26 -20.08 -34.26
N GLY A 132 7.55 -18.95 -34.36
CA GLY A 132 6.47 -18.59 -33.44
C GLY A 132 6.90 -18.20 -32.02
N ASN A 133 8.15 -17.78 -31.81
CA ASN A 133 8.63 -17.33 -30.51
C ASN A 133 9.30 -15.96 -30.60
N LEU A 134 8.49 -14.94 -30.93
CA LEU A 134 8.90 -13.53 -31.02
C LEU A 134 9.73 -13.10 -29.79
N GLY A 135 9.33 -13.51 -28.58
CA GLY A 135 10.05 -13.18 -27.35
C GLY A 135 11.50 -13.67 -27.34
N LYS A 136 11.77 -14.91 -27.75
CA LYS A 136 13.15 -15.43 -27.84
C LYS A 136 13.99 -14.71 -28.88
N VAL A 137 13.38 -14.32 -30.00
CA VAL A 137 14.07 -13.56 -31.05
C VAL A 137 14.43 -12.17 -30.53
N LEU A 138 13.47 -11.47 -29.91
CA LEU A 138 13.68 -10.15 -29.32
C LEU A 138 14.69 -10.18 -28.16
N ASP A 139 14.66 -11.22 -27.32
CA ASP A 139 15.62 -11.41 -26.22
C ASP A 139 17.05 -11.67 -26.71
N ALA A 140 17.20 -12.27 -27.89
CA ALA A 140 18.49 -12.52 -28.52
C ALA A 140 19.03 -11.33 -29.30
N LEU A 141 18.20 -10.30 -29.57
CA LEU A 141 18.65 -9.10 -30.26
C LEU A 141 19.59 -8.27 -29.38
N PRO A 142 20.68 -7.72 -29.95
CA PRO A 142 21.44 -6.67 -29.31
C PRO A 142 20.52 -5.50 -28.92
N SER A 143 20.69 -5.00 -27.69
CA SER A 143 19.80 -3.99 -27.10
C SER A 143 19.79 -2.67 -27.90
N ASP A 144 20.89 -2.30 -28.55
CA ASP A 144 20.98 -1.12 -29.41
C ASP A 144 20.08 -1.23 -30.66
N ARG A 145 19.94 -2.44 -31.20
CA ARG A 145 19.06 -2.70 -32.36
C ARG A 145 17.61 -2.73 -31.93
N CYS A 146 17.31 -3.48 -30.86
CA CYS A 146 15.96 -3.57 -30.33
C CYS A 146 15.41 -2.18 -29.94
N THR A 147 16.23 -1.35 -29.29
CA THR A 147 15.88 0.02 -28.91
C THR A 147 15.51 0.89 -30.12
N ARG A 148 16.31 0.85 -31.21
CA ARG A 148 15.99 1.59 -32.44
C ARG A 148 14.65 1.14 -33.02
N TYR A 149 14.42 -0.17 -33.04
CA TYR A 149 13.18 -0.74 -33.57
C TYR A 149 11.96 -0.31 -32.76
N LEU A 150 12.06 -0.36 -31.42
CA LEU A 150 11.01 0.09 -30.52
C LEU A 150 10.73 1.60 -30.65
N ALA A 151 11.74 2.41 -30.98
CA ALA A 151 11.60 3.86 -31.15
C ALA A 151 10.90 4.23 -32.46
N ASP A 152 11.16 3.48 -33.54
CA ASP A 152 10.66 3.79 -34.88
C ASP A 152 9.25 3.23 -35.13
N MET A 153 8.81 2.24 -34.34
CA MET A 153 7.51 1.60 -34.51
C MET A 153 6.37 2.29 -33.74
N PRO A 154 5.10 2.08 -34.12
CA PRO A 154 3.96 2.59 -33.36
C PRO A 154 3.96 2.10 -31.90
N THR A 155 3.56 2.98 -30.98
CA THR A 155 3.54 2.73 -29.52
C THR A 155 2.90 1.39 -29.14
N GLU A 156 1.78 1.03 -29.77
CA GLU A 156 1.05 -0.21 -29.48
C GLU A 156 1.89 -1.45 -29.84
N ALA A 157 2.52 -1.44 -31.02
CA ALA A 157 3.39 -2.53 -31.46
C ALA A 157 4.67 -2.63 -30.60
N ALA A 158 5.23 -1.49 -30.20
CA ALA A 158 6.39 -1.45 -29.30
C ALA A 158 6.05 -2.05 -27.93
N VAL A 159 4.89 -1.71 -27.36
CA VAL A 159 4.40 -2.29 -26.11
C VAL A 159 4.21 -3.80 -26.23
N GLU A 160 3.70 -4.30 -27.35
CA GLU A 160 3.57 -5.75 -27.57
C GLU A 160 4.92 -6.46 -27.68
N CYS A 161 5.90 -5.83 -28.31
CA CYS A 161 7.28 -6.34 -28.34
C CYS A 161 7.86 -6.40 -26.91
N LEU A 162 7.71 -5.33 -26.12
CA LEU A 162 8.10 -5.31 -24.71
C LEU A 162 7.39 -6.41 -23.91
N HIS A 163 6.10 -6.64 -24.16
CA HIS A 163 5.32 -7.72 -23.57
C HIS A 163 5.73 -9.11 -24.06
N ALA A 164 6.38 -9.27 -25.20
CA ALA A 164 6.87 -10.56 -25.68
C ALA A 164 8.25 -10.92 -25.09
N MET A 165 9.09 -9.93 -24.80
CA MET A 165 10.45 -10.09 -24.26
C MET A 165 10.49 -10.65 -22.84
N SER A 166 11.64 -11.10 -22.34
CA SER A 166 11.83 -11.27 -20.90
C SER A 166 12.05 -9.90 -20.22
N PRO A 167 11.73 -9.76 -18.91
CA PRO A 167 11.75 -8.46 -18.23
C PRO A 167 13.10 -7.73 -18.27
N GLN A 168 14.22 -8.45 -18.14
CA GLN A 168 15.56 -7.86 -18.14
C GLN A 168 15.95 -7.28 -19.51
N PRO A 169 15.85 -8.02 -20.63
CA PRO A 169 16.03 -7.45 -21.97
C PRO A 169 15.11 -6.27 -22.26
N ALA A 170 13.83 -6.35 -21.88
CA ALA A 170 12.88 -5.25 -22.07
C ALA A 170 13.31 -3.99 -21.31
N ALA A 171 13.65 -4.14 -20.02
CA ALA A 171 14.19 -3.05 -19.21
C ALA A 171 15.47 -2.46 -19.82
N GLY A 172 16.39 -3.31 -20.30
CA GLY A 172 17.62 -2.85 -20.97
C GLY A 172 17.37 -2.05 -22.24
N CYS A 173 16.31 -2.35 -22.99
CA CYS A 173 15.90 -1.54 -24.14
C CYS A 173 15.27 -0.21 -23.69
N ILE A 174 14.42 -0.25 -22.65
CA ILE A 174 13.81 0.96 -22.07
C ILE A 174 14.88 1.93 -21.55
N GLU A 175 15.98 1.44 -20.98
CA GLU A 175 17.09 2.30 -20.53
C GLU A 175 17.83 3.03 -21.64
N GLN A 176 17.84 2.47 -22.85
CA GLN A 176 18.54 3.04 -24.01
C GLN A 176 17.64 3.93 -24.86
N LEU A 177 16.32 3.84 -24.70
CA LEU A 177 15.35 4.68 -25.40
C LEU A 177 15.49 6.15 -24.98
N ASP A 178 15.11 7.06 -25.89
CA ASP A 178 14.85 8.45 -25.50
C ASP A 178 13.85 8.48 -24.34
N THR A 179 14.07 9.36 -23.38
CA THR A 179 13.27 9.38 -22.15
C THR A 179 11.79 9.66 -22.42
N THR A 180 11.48 10.43 -23.47
CA THR A 180 10.09 10.73 -23.86
C THR A 180 9.42 9.50 -24.46
N VAL A 181 10.13 8.78 -25.33
CA VAL A 181 9.65 7.54 -25.93
C VAL A 181 9.45 6.47 -24.86
N ALA A 182 10.46 6.23 -24.02
CA ALA A 182 10.37 5.28 -22.91
C ALA A 182 9.22 5.60 -21.94
N ALA A 183 9.04 6.88 -21.57
CA ALA A 183 7.91 7.29 -20.75
C ALA A 183 6.57 7.03 -21.45
N THR A 184 6.49 7.26 -22.76
CA THR A 184 5.26 7.01 -23.55
C THR A 184 4.93 5.52 -23.60
N LEU A 185 5.92 4.67 -23.88
CA LEU A 185 5.75 3.22 -23.89
C LEU A 185 5.32 2.70 -22.51
N LEU A 186 6.03 3.09 -21.44
CA LEU A 186 5.70 2.68 -20.08
C LEU A 186 4.31 3.15 -19.62
N GLN A 187 3.80 4.26 -20.17
CA GLN A 187 2.43 4.75 -19.91
C GLN A 187 1.36 3.93 -20.64
N ALA A 188 1.64 3.55 -21.89
CA ALA A 188 0.75 2.74 -22.73
C ALA A 188 0.77 1.24 -22.36
N GLU A 189 1.84 0.78 -21.72
CA GLU A 189 2.01 -0.61 -21.28
C GLU A 189 1.00 -1.03 -20.19
N ASP A 190 0.71 -2.34 -20.11
CA ASP A 190 -0.05 -2.89 -18.98
C ASP A 190 0.61 -2.47 -17.66
N PRO A 191 -0.16 -1.90 -16.70
CA PRO A 191 0.40 -1.35 -15.47
C PRO A 191 1.22 -2.35 -14.64
N SER A 192 0.93 -3.65 -14.73
CA SER A 192 1.69 -4.68 -14.01
C SER A 192 3.06 -4.92 -14.65
N MET A 193 3.13 -4.85 -15.98
CA MET A 193 4.34 -5.08 -16.76
C MET A 193 5.25 -3.87 -16.67
N ALA A 194 4.69 -2.66 -16.82
CA ALA A 194 5.41 -1.41 -16.59
C ALA A 194 5.99 -1.36 -15.17
N ALA A 195 5.23 -1.79 -14.16
CA ALA A 195 5.71 -1.87 -12.80
C ALA A 195 6.91 -2.83 -12.66
N GLU A 196 6.92 -3.96 -13.37
CA GLU A 196 8.05 -4.89 -13.37
C GLU A 196 9.28 -4.28 -14.07
N HIS A 197 9.10 -3.69 -15.25
CA HIS A 197 10.20 -3.04 -15.97
C HIS A 197 10.82 -1.91 -15.15
N LEU A 198 10.00 -1.03 -14.54
CA LEU A 198 10.47 0.07 -13.69
C LEU A 198 11.36 -0.40 -12.52
N GLN A 199 11.09 -1.56 -11.93
CA GLN A 199 11.90 -2.11 -10.83
C GLN A 199 13.33 -2.45 -11.28
N LEU A 200 13.48 -2.84 -12.53
CA LEU A 200 14.75 -3.26 -13.12
C LEU A 200 15.58 -2.09 -13.65
N LEU A 201 14.99 -0.90 -13.80
CA LEU A 201 15.69 0.27 -14.31
C LEU A 201 16.67 0.85 -13.28
N GLY A 202 17.79 1.33 -13.79
CA GLY A 202 18.82 2.05 -13.07
C GLY A 202 18.35 3.40 -12.54
N THR A 203 18.99 3.85 -11.46
CA THR A 203 18.66 5.10 -10.76
C THR A 203 18.62 6.32 -11.67
N TYR A 204 19.56 6.44 -12.60
CA TYR A 204 19.62 7.56 -13.53
C TYR A 204 18.37 7.61 -14.44
N THR A 205 18.05 6.48 -15.07
CA THR A 205 16.90 6.35 -15.98
C THR A 205 15.58 6.59 -15.25
N VAL A 206 15.40 6.00 -14.06
CA VAL A 206 14.21 6.20 -13.23
C VAL A 206 14.00 7.69 -12.89
N ARG A 207 15.07 8.40 -12.50
CA ARG A 207 15.00 9.84 -12.19
C ARG A 207 14.59 10.70 -13.36
N GLN A 208 14.90 10.29 -14.58
CA GLN A 208 14.52 11.00 -15.80
C GLN A 208 13.10 10.64 -16.26
N LEU A 209 12.70 9.38 -16.07
CA LEU A 209 11.43 8.85 -16.54
C LEU A 209 10.25 9.21 -15.63
N LEU A 210 10.35 8.94 -14.33
CA LEU A 210 9.19 9.06 -13.44
C LEU A 210 8.60 10.47 -13.43
N PRO A 211 9.36 11.59 -13.40
CA PRO A 211 8.78 12.93 -13.43
C PRO A 211 8.00 13.26 -14.71
N ARG A 212 8.19 12.51 -15.81
CA ARG A 212 7.48 12.71 -17.08
C ARG A 212 6.15 11.95 -17.15
N MET A 213 5.88 11.05 -16.20
CA MET A 213 4.64 10.29 -16.17
C MET A 213 3.58 11.02 -15.32
N PRO A 214 2.30 11.04 -15.74
CA PRO A 214 1.23 11.58 -14.91
C PRO A 214 1.12 10.85 -13.57
N VAL A 215 0.84 11.58 -12.49
CA VAL A 215 0.75 11.02 -11.13
C VAL A 215 -0.25 9.86 -11.01
N PRO A 216 -1.46 9.89 -11.62
CA PRO A 216 -2.38 8.75 -11.56
C PRO A 216 -1.78 7.47 -12.16
N VAL A 217 -1.00 7.62 -13.24
CA VAL A 217 -0.37 6.53 -13.99
C VAL A 217 0.79 5.93 -13.20
N LEU A 218 1.59 6.77 -12.55
CA LEU A 218 2.64 6.38 -11.61
C LEU A 218 2.08 5.65 -10.39
N SER A 219 1.07 6.26 -9.75
CA SER A 219 0.37 5.73 -8.59
C SER A 219 -0.13 4.29 -8.84
N GLN A 220 -0.78 4.07 -10.00
CA GLN A 220 -1.25 2.75 -10.39
C GLN A 220 -0.11 1.71 -10.49
N ARG A 221 1.05 2.10 -11.04
CA ARG A 221 2.22 1.21 -11.17
C ARG A 221 2.82 0.90 -9.80
N LEU A 222 3.05 1.91 -8.98
CA LEU A 222 3.62 1.77 -7.64
C LEU A 222 2.75 0.87 -6.73
N VAL A 223 1.42 1.00 -6.81
CA VAL A 223 0.49 0.14 -6.05
C VAL A 223 0.58 -1.34 -6.46
N LEU A 224 0.92 -1.61 -7.72
CA LEU A 224 1.05 -2.97 -8.25
C LEU A 224 2.42 -3.60 -7.99
N MET A 225 3.41 -2.80 -7.59
CA MET A 225 4.72 -3.29 -7.17
C MET A 225 4.64 -3.97 -5.80
N PRO A 226 5.52 -4.94 -5.51
CA PRO A 226 5.78 -5.33 -4.14
C PRO A 226 6.23 -4.10 -3.34
N ARG A 227 5.71 -3.95 -2.11
CA ARG A 227 5.96 -2.78 -1.25
C ARG A 227 7.44 -2.38 -1.19
N HIS A 228 8.32 -3.35 -0.90
CA HIS A 228 9.76 -3.11 -0.79
C HIS A 228 10.37 -2.58 -2.09
N GLU A 229 9.89 -3.03 -3.24
CA GLU A 229 10.39 -2.60 -4.55
C GLU A 229 9.91 -1.18 -4.89
N ALA A 230 8.67 -0.84 -4.52
CA ALA A 230 8.18 0.53 -4.63
C ALA A 230 8.98 1.49 -3.74
N GLU A 231 9.30 1.08 -2.51
CA GLU A 231 10.15 1.85 -1.59
C GLU A 231 11.56 2.04 -2.15
N ILE A 232 12.19 0.99 -2.67
CA ILE A 232 13.51 1.10 -3.33
C ILE A 232 13.44 2.04 -4.54
N LEU A 233 12.40 1.92 -5.37
CA LEU A 233 12.24 2.75 -6.55
C LEU A 233 12.07 4.23 -6.18
N VAL A 234 11.25 4.52 -5.18
CA VAL A 234 11.00 5.90 -4.72
C VAL A 234 12.20 6.46 -3.95
N ALA A 235 12.95 5.63 -3.21
CA ALA A 235 14.19 6.05 -2.55
C ALA A 235 15.29 6.47 -3.56
N LYS A 236 15.19 6.03 -4.82
CA LYS A 236 16.04 6.55 -5.91
C LYS A 236 15.70 7.99 -6.25
N MET A 237 14.52 8.52 -5.91
CA MET A 237 14.04 9.85 -6.30
C MET A 237 14.41 10.96 -5.31
N PRO A 238 14.48 12.23 -5.75
CA PRO A 238 14.64 13.37 -4.85
C PRO A 238 13.47 13.51 -3.86
N ALA A 239 13.76 13.97 -2.64
CA ALA A 239 12.77 14.12 -1.58
C ALA A 239 11.58 15.02 -1.98
N ASP A 240 11.83 16.12 -2.70
CA ASP A 240 10.77 17.04 -3.15
C ASP A 240 9.81 16.39 -4.14
N TRP A 241 10.33 15.51 -5.00
CA TRP A 241 9.50 14.73 -5.93
C TRP A 241 8.63 13.73 -5.15
N THR A 242 9.22 13.00 -4.21
CA THR A 242 8.49 12.06 -3.35
C THR A 242 7.43 12.78 -2.51
N GLY A 243 7.74 13.95 -1.97
CA GLY A 243 6.80 14.79 -1.24
C GLY A 243 5.63 15.24 -2.11
N SER A 244 5.91 15.68 -3.34
CA SER A 244 4.87 16.05 -4.32
C SER A 244 3.95 14.87 -4.64
N LEU A 245 4.52 13.66 -4.80
CA LEU A 245 3.76 12.44 -5.01
C LEU A 245 2.85 12.11 -3.80
N ILE A 246 3.38 12.19 -2.57
CA ILE A 246 2.61 11.93 -1.34
C ILE A 246 1.46 12.95 -1.18
N ALA A 247 1.70 14.20 -1.54
CA ALA A 247 0.72 15.28 -1.44
C ALA A 247 -0.44 15.15 -2.43
N ASP A 248 -0.21 14.50 -3.58
CA ASP A 248 -1.21 14.35 -4.63
C ASP A 248 -2.37 13.44 -4.20
N ALA A 249 -3.60 13.90 -4.43
CA ALA A 249 -4.82 13.19 -4.06
C ALA A 249 -5.06 11.91 -4.86
N ALA A 250 -4.50 11.79 -6.08
CA ALA A 250 -4.58 10.60 -6.91
C ALA A 250 -3.72 9.43 -6.39
N VAL A 251 -2.81 9.70 -5.46
CA VAL A 251 -2.04 8.66 -4.77
C VAL A 251 -2.87 8.10 -3.61
N PRO A 252 -3.16 6.79 -3.56
CA PRO A 252 -3.87 6.18 -2.45
C PRO A 252 -3.16 6.44 -1.11
N VAL A 253 -3.95 6.74 -0.08
CA VAL A 253 -3.45 7.05 1.27
C VAL A 253 -2.52 5.96 1.81
N ALA A 254 -2.81 4.69 1.50
CA ALA A 254 -1.97 3.56 1.90
C ALA A 254 -0.56 3.63 1.31
N LEU A 255 -0.45 3.89 0.00
CA LEU A 255 0.84 4.05 -0.66
C LEU A 255 1.56 5.29 -0.13
N ALA A 256 0.84 6.42 -0.01
CA ALA A 256 1.42 7.66 0.48
C ALA A 256 1.96 7.53 1.92
N ALA A 257 1.28 6.78 2.80
CA ALA A 257 1.75 6.50 4.14
C ALA A 257 3.02 5.64 4.14
N ASP A 258 3.11 4.62 3.28
CA ASP A 258 4.32 3.81 3.13
C ASP A 258 5.50 4.64 2.59
N LEU A 259 5.25 5.49 1.57
CA LEU A 259 6.27 6.34 0.98
C LEU A 259 6.76 7.44 1.92
N LEU A 260 5.93 7.91 2.86
CA LEU A 260 6.34 8.91 3.84
C LEU A 260 7.57 8.43 4.63
N PHE A 261 7.65 7.14 4.96
CA PHE A 261 8.78 6.56 5.69
C PHE A 261 10.03 6.34 4.83
N THR A 262 9.97 6.60 3.52
CA THR A 262 11.16 6.64 2.66
C THR A 262 11.88 7.99 2.73
N LEU A 263 11.19 9.03 3.22
CA LEU A 263 11.78 10.33 3.48
C LEU A 263 12.55 10.31 4.81
N ASP A 264 13.58 11.15 4.93
CA ASP A 264 14.16 11.41 6.23
C ASP A 264 13.15 12.08 7.17
N HIS A 265 13.43 12.04 8.48
CA HIS A 265 12.51 12.56 9.48
C HIS A 265 12.21 14.04 9.27
N SER A 266 13.21 14.86 8.94
CA SER A 266 13.02 16.31 8.76
C SER A 266 12.18 16.63 7.53
N ALA A 267 12.40 15.91 6.43
CA ALA A 267 11.60 16.01 5.22
C ALA A 267 10.16 15.56 5.45
N SER A 268 9.96 14.50 6.24
CA SER A 268 8.63 14.02 6.63
C SER A 268 7.87 15.08 7.42
N LEU A 269 8.50 15.72 8.42
CA LEU A 269 7.86 16.77 9.22
C LEU A 269 7.48 17.99 8.35
N ARG A 270 8.40 18.47 7.51
CA ARG A 270 8.12 19.59 6.59
C ARG A 270 6.98 19.27 5.63
N LEU A 271 6.95 18.04 5.11
CA LEU A 271 5.88 17.61 4.23
C LEU A 271 4.54 17.61 4.97
N ILE A 272 4.45 16.93 6.12
CA ILE A 272 3.21 16.88 6.92
C ILE A 272 2.72 18.29 7.28
N ASP A 273 3.62 19.21 7.63
CA ASP A 273 3.27 20.60 7.94
C ASP A 273 2.59 21.30 6.74
N SER A 274 3.10 21.05 5.52
CA SER A 274 2.60 21.64 4.27
C SER A 274 1.35 20.97 3.66
N LEU A 275 0.99 19.77 4.11
CA LEU A 275 -0.12 19.02 3.49
C LEU A 275 -1.49 19.66 3.78
N PRO A 276 -2.43 19.60 2.82
CA PRO A 276 -3.83 19.93 3.09
C PRO A 276 -4.39 19.12 4.27
N ILE A 277 -5.21 19.76 5.12
CA ILE A 277 -5.74 19.16 6.36
C ILE A 277 -6.38 17.79 6.09
N SER A 278 -7.24 17.68 5.07
CA SER A 278 -7.89 16.41 4.73
C SER A 278 -6.89 15.31 4.34
N ARG A 279 -5.83 15.66 3.60
CA ARG A 279 -4.79 14.69 3.20
C ARG A 279 -3.97 14.25 4.40
N ARG A 280 -3.56 15.20 5.24
CA ARG A 280 -2.83 14.95 6.48
C ARG A 280 -3.63 14.08 7.44
N ALA A 281 -4.89 14.42 7.71
CA ALA A 281 -5.77 13.66 8.60
C ALA A 281 -5.97 12.22 8.09
N ASN A 282 -6.20 12.04 6.79
CA ASN A 282 -6.32 10.70 6.20
C ASN A 282 -5.03 9.88 6.36
N LEU A 283 -3.86 10.49 6.16
CA LEU A 283 -2.57 9.82 6.39
C LEU A 283 -2.42 9.40 7.86
N MET A 284 -2.67 10.31 8.81
CA MET A 284 -2.57 10.02 10.25
C MET A 284 -3.56 8.95 10.69
N ALA A 285 -4.78 8.96 10.15
CA ALA A 285 -5.78 7.95 10.45
C ALA A 285 -5.38 6.56 9.94
N PHE A 286 -4.70 6.49 8.79
CA PHE A 286 -4.28 5.23 8.17
C PHE A 286 -3.06 4.60 8.84
N MET A 287 -2.04 5.39 9.18
CA MET A 287 -0.79 4.91 9.78
C MET A 287 -0.94 4.58 11.26
N ASN A 288 -0.09 3.72 11.81
CA ASN A 288 -0.09 3.33 13.23
C ASN A 288 -0.12 4.54 14.19
N ALA A 289 -0.69 4.35 15.38
CA ALA A 289 -0.91 5.43 16.34
C ALA A 289 0.39 6.09 16.81
N ASP A 290 1.46 5.32 17.07
CA ASP A 290 2.72 5.90 17.56
C ASP A 290 3.42 6.78 16.51
N PRO A 291 3.62 6.33 15.25
CA PRO A 291 4.14 7.21 14.21
C PRO A 291 3.26 8.44 13.94
N ALA A 292 1.93 8.27 13.92
CA ALA A 292 1.01 9.38 13.75
C ALA A 292 1.19 10.41 14.87
N ALA A 293 1.24 9.95 16.12
CA ALA A 293 1.45 10.80 17.29
C ALA A 293 2.82 11.51 17.26
N GLY A 294 3.88 10.83 16.83
CA GLY A 294 5.20 11.44 16.66
C GLY A 294 5.19 12.59 15.64
N LEU A 295 4.56 12.38 14.48
CA LEU A 295 4.44 13.40 13.44
C LEU A 295 3.55 14.56 13.90
N LEU A 296 2.39 14.27 14.48
CA LEU A 296 1.44 15.26 15.00
C LEU A 296 2.01 16.07 16.17
N GLY A 297 2.85 15.47 17.01
CA GLY A 297 3.51 16.14 18.12
C GLY A 297 4.45 17.27 17.70
N SER A 298 4.92 17.25 16.45
CA SER A 298 5.76 18.31 15.88
C SER A 298 4.98 19.53 15.36
N LEU A 299 3.67 19.38 15.15
CA LEU A 299 2.84 20.44 14.58
C LEU A 299 2.58 21.57 15.59
N SER A 300 2.27 22.74 15.05
CA SER A 300 1.70 23.82 15.84
C SER A 300 0.35 23.40 16.45
N ASP A 301 -0.03 24.01 17.56
CA ASP A 301 -1.24 23.61 18.29
C ASP A 301 -2.53 23.89 17.48
N SER A 302 -2.52 24.88 16.57
CA SER A 302 -3.63 25.11 15.64
C SER A 302 -3.75 23.97 14.63
N GLN A 303 -2.67 23.61 13.96
CA GLN A 303 -2.66 22.54 12.96
C GLN A 303 -2.95 21.17 13.58
N LEU A 304 -2.44 20.90 14.78
CA LEU A 304 -2.75 19.70 15.54
C LEU A 304 -4.26 19.58 15.76
N ARG A 305 -4.91 20.64 16.28
CA ARG A 305 -6.35 20.66 16.51
C ARG A 305 -7.16 20.45 15.24
N GLU A 306 -6.84 21.21 14.19
CA GLU A 306 -7.53 21.12 12.90
C GLU A 306 -7.42 19.72 12.30
N THR A 307 -6.24 19.11 12.42
CA THR A 307 -6.00 17.75 11.90
C THR A 307 -6.74 16.71 12.73
N MET A 308 -6.68 16.80 14.06
CA MET A 308 -7.35 15.87 14.96
C MET A 308 -8.87 15.93 14.82
N ALA A 309 -9.44 17.12 14.60
CA ALA A 309 -10.87 17.29 14.34
C ALA A 309 -11.35 16.65 13.02
N ALA A 310 -10.43 16.39 12.08
CA ALA A 310 -10.72 15.72 10.82
C ALA A 310 -10.47 14.19 10.85
N ILE A 311 -9.95 13.65 11.97
CA ILE A 311 -9.72 12.21 12.17
C ILE A 311 -10.94 11.62 12.89
N PRO A 312 -11.46 10.44 12.48
CA PRO A 312 -12.56 9.78 13.19
C PRO A 312 -12.23 9.52 14.67
N ASP A 313 -13.17 9.76 15.57
CA ASP A 313 -12.98 9.76 17.03
C ASP A 313 -12.28 8.50 17.58
N ALA A 314 -12.71 7.32 17.15
CA ALA A 314 -12.12 6.04 17.57
C ALA A 314 -10.63 5.92 17.19
N ARG A 315 -10.21 6.57 16.09
CA ARG A 315 -8.80 6.61 15.69
C ARG A 315 -8.06 7.76 16.38
N ALA A 316 -8.71 8.91 16.54
CA ALA A 316 -8.17 10.05 17.25
C ALA A 316 -7.81 9.70 18.71
N SER A 317 -8.66 8.95 19.41
CA SER A 317 -8.39 8.49 20.78
C SER A 317 -7.13 7.61 20.87
N GLN A 318 -6.97 6.68 19.93
CA GLN A 318 -5.77 5.83 19.85
C GLN A 318 -4.49 6.66 19.64
N ILE A 319 -4.56 7.68 18.78
CA ILE A 319 -3.43 8.59 18.54
C ILE A 319 -3.14 9.43 19.79
N ILE A 320 -4.17 9.95 20.46
CA ILE A 320 -4.01 10.76 21.69
C ILE A 320 -3.31 9.98 22.78
N ARG A 321 -3.60 8.68 22.91
CA ARG A 321 -2.92 7.80 23.86
C ARG A 321 -1.40 7.76 23.64
N SER A 322 -0.96 7.87 22.39
CA SER A 322 0.45 7.83 22.00
C SER A 322 1.07 9.22 21.86
N LEU A 323 0.29 10.30 21.97
CA LEU A 323 0.81 11.67 21.93
C LEU A 323 1.67 11.96 23.16
N PRO A 324 2.72 12.80 23.02
CA PRO A 324 3.41 13.35 24.18
C PRO A 324 2.42 14.02 25.12
N HIS A 325 2.50 13.69 26.42
CA HIS A 325 1.51 14.09 27.44
C HIS A 325 1.19 15.60 27.39
N ALA A 326 2.22 16.45 27.31
CA ALA A 326 2.06 17.90 27.20
C ALA A 326 1.23 18.34 25.97
N LYS A 327 1.41 17.66 24.82
CA LYS A 327 0.65 17.94 23.60
C LYS A 327 -0.78 17.43 23.70
N ALA A 328 -1.02 16.27 24.31
CA ALA A 328 -2.38 15.76 24.56
C ALA A 328 -3.18 16.70 25.49
N VAL A 329 -2.55 17.17 26.57
CA VAL A 329 -3.13 18.15 27.52
C VAL A 329 -3.45 19.47 26.80
N THR A 330 -2.53 19.97 25.97
CA THR A 330 -2.71 21.21 25.21
C THR A 330 -3.85 21.08 24.20
N LEU A 331 -3.91 19.97 23.47
CA LEU A 331 -4.98 19.65 22.53
C LEU A 331 -6.35 19.65 23.24
N LEU A 332 -6.48 18.90 24.33
CA LEU A 332 -7.74 18.74 25.06
C LEU A 332 -8.19 20.01 25.79
N SER A 333 -7.25 20.91 26.13
CA SER A 333 -7.57 22.22 26.69
C SER A 333 -8.18 23.18 25.68
N ALA A 334 -8.01 22.90 24.38
CA ALA A 334 -8.30 23.85 23.30
C ALA A 334 -9.36 23.38 22.30
N ILE A 335 -9.93 22.18 22.50
CA ILE A 335 -11.12 21.68 21.79
C ILE A 335 -12.36 21.83 22.66
N SER A 336 -13.56 21.57 22.10
CA SER A 336 -14.79 21.66 22.87
C SER A 336 -14.83 20.61 23.99
N ALA A 337 -15.50 20.92 25.10
CA ALA A 337 -15.64 19.98 26.21
C ALA A 337 -16.36 18.69 25.80
N THR A 338 -17.29 18.78 24.85
CA THR A 338 -18.02 17.62 24.33
C THR A 338 -17.11 16.71 23.51
N ASP A 339 -16.33 17.26 22.58
CA ASP A 339 -15.42 16.46 21.74
C ASP A 339 -14.28 15.87 22.58
N GLY A 340 -13.74 16.66 23.53
CA GLY A 340 -12.73 16.16 24.45
C GLY A 340 -13.24 15.06 25.37
N ALA A 341 -14.48 15.17 25.87
CA ALA A 341 -15.10 14.10 26.64
C ALA A 341 -15.31 12.83 25.82
N ALA A 342 -15.72 12.96 24.55
CA ALA A 342 -15.85 11.83 23.63
C ALA A 342 -14.50 11.14 23.38
N LEU A 343 -13.42 11.90 23.17
CA LEU A 343 -12.08 11.34 22.98
C LEU A 343 -11.55 10.66 24.25
N LEU A 344 -11.79 11.24 25.43
CA LEU A 344 -11.39 10.66 26.71
C LEU A 344 -12.18 9.39 27.06
N ALA A 345 -13.44 9.29 26.63
CA ALA A 345 -14.29 8.13 26.88
C ALA A 345 -13.76 6.84 26.23
N GLU A 346 -13.04 6.95 25.11
CA GLU A 346 -12.45 5.83 24.39
C GLU A 346 -11.06 5.44 24.93
N LEU A 347 -10.51 6.20 25.89
CA LEU A 347 -9.22 5.92 26.50
C LEU A 347 -9.35 4.98 27.70
N PRO A 348 -8.29 4.19 28.00
CA PRO A 348 -8.20 3.49 29.29
C PRO A 348 -8.33 4.49 30.46
N PRO A 349 -9.08 4.17 31.53
CA PRO A 349 -9.37 5.11 32.62
C PRO A 349 -8.13 5.75 33.26
N ALA A 350 -7.03 4.99 33.38
CA ALA A 350 -5.76 5.52 33.90
C ALA A 350 -5.16 6.59 32.99
N ALA A 351 -5.13 6.36 31.68
CA ALA A 351 -4.60 7.34 30.72
C ALA A 351 -5.47 8.60 30.66
N ALA A 352 -6.81 8.44 30.71
CA ALA A 352 -7.73 9.57 30.79
C ALA A 352 -7.49 10.39 32.07
N ALA A 353 -7.32 9.74 33.22
CA ALA A 353 -7.02 10.41 34.48
C ALA A 353 -5.68 11.15 34.45
N ASP A 354 -4.62 10.53 33.92
CA ASP A 354 -3.30 11.15 33.80
C ASP A 354 -3.33 12.44 32.96
N ILE A 355 -4.12 12.44 31.87
CA ILE A 355 -4.35 13.62 31.06
C ILE A 355 -5.16 14.67 31.85
N LEU A 356 -6.26 14.26 32.50
CA LEU A 356 -7.09 15.16 33.30
C LEU A 356 -6.32 15.82 34.45
N ILE A 357 -5.34 15.13 35.06
CA ILE A 357 -4.44 15.71 36.08
C ILE A 357 -3.60 16.83 35.51
N GLY A 358 -3.12 16.68 34.27
CA GLY A 358 -2.33 17.70 33.57
C GLY A 358 -3.13 18.93 33.17
N LEU A 359 -4.47 18.86 33.13
CA LEU A 359 -5.32 19.98 32.76
C LEU A 359 -5.50 20.98 33.90
N GLY A 360 -5.58 22.26 33.55
CA GLY A 360 -6.00 23.31 34.47
C GLY A 360 -7.43 23.07 34.99
N PRO A 361 -7.80 23.70 36.13
CA PRO A 361 -9.08 23.43 36.80
C PRO A 361 -10.29 23.72 35.91
N GLY A 362 -10.27 24.79 35.10
CA GLY A 362 -11.35 25.14 34.18
C GLY A 362 -11.63 24.06 33.12
N PRO A 363 -10.67 23.77 32.21
CA PRO A 363 -10.85 22.74 31.18
C PRO A 363 -11.20 21.37 31.75
N ARG A 364 -10.56 20.99 32.87
CA ARG A 364 -10.85 19.73 33.55
C ARG A 364 -12.30 19.63 34.02
N THR A 365 -12.82 20.67 34.69
CA THR A 365 -14.21 20.69 35.15
C THR A 365 -15.19 20.69 33.98
N ALA A 366 -14.88 21.40 32.90
CA ALA A 366 -15.71 21.42 31.69
C ALA A 366 -15.80 20.03 31.04
N LEU A 367 -14.67 19.34 30.87
CA LEU A 367 -14.62 17.98 30.31
C LEU A 367 -15.37 16.97 31.18
N LEU A 368 -15.12 16.97 32.50
CA LEU A 368 -15.85 16.11 33.43
C LEU A 368 -17.36 16.37 33.39
N GLY A 369 -17.78 17.63 33.26
CA GLY A 369 -19.18 18.01 33.11
C GLY A 369 -19.83 17.51 31.83
N ALA A 370 -19.06 17.41 30.74
CA ALA A 370 -19.51 16.91 29.44
C ALA A 370 -19.50 15.37 29.33
N MET A 371 -18.77 14.67 30.20
CA MET A 371 -18.80 13.20 30.28
C MET A 371 -20.12 12.67 30.82
N THR A 372 -20.50 11.47 30.36
CA THR A 372 -21.64 10.73 30.95
C THR A 372 -21.34 10.31 32.39
N GLU A 373 -22.37 10.04 33.18
CA GLU A 373 -22.23 9.67 34.60
C GLU A 373 -21.33 8.43 34.83
N PRO A 374 -21.43 7.34 34.02
CA PRO A 374 -20.52 6.21 34.14
C PRO A 374 -19.06 6.60 33.87
N GLN A 375 -18.80 7.34 32.79
CA GLN A 375 -17.45 7.79 32.41
C GLN A 375 -16.84 8.71 33.47
N ARG A 376 -17.64 9.64 33.99
CA ARG A 376 -17.21 10.55 35.06
C ARG A 376 -16.85 9.79 36.32
N THR A 377 -17.61 8.76 36.67
CA THR A 377 -17.36 7.92 37.85
C THR A 377 -16.05 7.14 37.68
N GLU A 378 -15.83 6.51 36.53
CA GLU A 378 -14.58 5.79 36.23
C GLU A 378 -13.36 6.72 36.25
N ALA A 379 -13.47 7.89 35.63
CA ALA A 379 -12.43 8.91 35.65
C ALA A 379 -12.16 9.41 37.08
N ALA A 380 -13.21 9.66 37.87
CA ALA A 380 -13.08 10.10 39.26
C ALA A 380 -12.39 9.05 40.14
N ILE A 381 -12.74 7.77 39.97
CA ILE A 381 -12.05 6.66 40.64
C ILE A 381 -10.57 6.65 40.24
N ALA A 382 -10.28 6.76 38.94
CA ALA A 382 -8.93 6.75 38.40
C ALA A 382 -8.06 7.93 38.86
N LEU A 383 -8.67 9.09 39.14
CA LEU A 383 -8.00 10.29 39.68
C LEU A 383 -7.58 10.18 41.16
N VAL A 384 -8.19 9.28 41.93
CA VAL A 384 -7.79 9.06 43.33
C VAL A 384 -6.44 8.32 43.37
N PRO A 385 -5.39 8.85 44.01
CA PRO A 385 -4.09 8.19 44.13
C PRO A 385 -4.23 6.75 44.64
N ALA A 386 -3.50 5.80 44.04
CA ALA A 386 -3.55 4.38 44.42
C ALA A 386 -3.27 4.14 45.92
N SER A 387 -2.50 5.02 46.55
CA SER A 387 -2.18 5.02 47.98
C SER A 387 -3.38 5.27 48.92
N ILE A 388 -4.50 5.81 48.41
CA ILE A 388 -5.74 6.02 49.19
C ILE A 388 -6.76 4.90 48.94
N ARG A 389 -6.60 4.13 47.85
CA ARG A 389 -7.53 3.04 47.47
C ARG A 389 -7.31 1.75 48.26
N GLN A 390 -6.10 1.53 48.77
CA GLN A 390 -5.85 0.46 49.74
C GLN A 390 -6.20 1.01 51.12
N GLY A 391 -7.38 0.65 51.63
CA GLY A 391 -7.73 0.91 53.03
C GLY A 391 -6.64 0.35 53.96
N PRO A 392 -6.55 0.87 55.21
CA PRO A 392 -5.52 0.43 56.15
C PRO A 392 -5.51 -1.10 56.23
N PRO A 393 -4.33 -1.74 56.27
CA PRO A 393 -4.26 -3.19 56.42
C PRO A 393 -5.05 -3.55 57.67
N SER A 394 -6.06 -4.41 57.51
CA SER A 394 -6.86 -4.94 58.60
C SER A 394 -5.93 -5.65 59.57
N GLY A 395 -5.53 -4.95 60.63
CA GLY A 395 -4.75 -5.48 61.75
C GLY A 395 -5.60 -6.33 62.68
#